data_AF-A0A8H6T8J0-F1
#
_entry.id   AF-A0A8H6T8J0-F1
#
_cell.length_a   1.000
_cell.length_b   1.000
_cell.length_c   1.000
_cell.angle_alpha   90.00
_cell.angle_beta   90.00
_cell.angle_gamma   90.00
#
_symmetry.space_group_name_H-M   'P 1'
#
loop_
_entity.id
_entity.type
_entity.pdbx_description
1 polymer ?
#
loop_
_entity_poly.entity_id
_entity_poly.type
_entity_poly.pdbx_seq_one_letter_code
_entity_poly.pdbx_strand_id
1 'polypeptide(L)'
;MLAPVATERAARMGQKSSCVAYRHGKHLARIGARDVCAIQCSQYRQQIVQFRTPAPPGGRRIYKKAPLAWRLPIITSTMRLPMWAVWFLASASLPSAVFGAGCAGVSGGAAASDPFWMNTASLTAQSKSAYKAGYKVFRNVKTDYHAVGDGIADDTVAINNAISDGGRCGQGCASSTLTPAIIFFPPGKYRVTAPIIPFYYTTLVGDYNNKPTLVADANFVGIAVIDGDPYIPGASNPDGSGVNWWTNQNNFFRSIRNFVIDVRAMPPSAFGTGIHWQVGQATSLNNIDFKMSAASGTKHQGIFMENGSGGFMSDLTFDGGAFGMWISNQQFTIRNVKITNAVSAVYQLWNWGFTWQNIQISNCQVGFDLSTGGLTLETQSAGGVLIVDSKISSTGIGIRMSSSQPAKLGGSVILDNVAFTGITTANIQDSSGTVVAANAGVGLEWFQGNVYLGNTKRYLRGSYTPAGSRPQMLTVGSGTYFSRSRPQYQSYSPSQFRTLMTSGVGAKGDGVTDDTAAINSFIAQNSGCAILIIETGTYLVSDTIFVPSGTQLVGVLYSVIIGTGRNFADQ
;
A
#
# COMPACT_ATOMS: atom_id res chain seq x y z
N MET A 1 24.01 48.55 51.05
CA MET A 1 24.85 47.96 52.11
C MET A 1 24.76 46.45 52.01
N LEU A 2 25.92 45.80 51.93
CA LEU A 2 26.24 44.40 52.23
C LEU A 2 25.56 43.28 51.41
N ALA A 3 26.33 42.75 50.45
CA ALA A 3 26.48 41.31 50.19
C ALA A 3 27.38 40.69 51.30
N PRO A 4 27.61 39.35 51.48
CA PRO A 4 27.68 38.32 50.42
C PRO A 4 27.32 36.84 50.80
N VAL A 5 27.61 35.96 49.83
CA VAL A 5 28.04 34.53 49.90
C VAL A 5 27.04 33.46 49.43
N ALA A 6 27.57 32.66 48.50
CA ALA A 6 26.96 31.62 47.69
C ALA A 6 26.86 30.25 48.38
N THR A 7 26.01 29.38 47.83
CA THR A 7 26.32 27.95 47.63
C THR A 7 25.37 27.33 46.60
N GLU A 8 25.94 26.58 45.66
CA GLU A 8 25.27 25.78 44.64
C GLU A 8 24.53 24.56 45.23
N ARG A 9 23.36 24.22 44.67
CA ARG A 9 23.06 22.84 44.19
C ARG A 9 21.77 22.80 43.39
N ALA A 10 21.86 22.14 42.24
CA ALA A 10 20.78 21.88 41.29
C ALA A 10 19.73 20.88 41.81
N ALA A 11 18.46 21.05 41.40
CA ALA A 11 17.62 19.98 40.82
C ALA A 11 16.14 20.40 40.62
N ARG A 12 15.64 20.11 39.40
CA ARG A 12 14.28 19.65 39.03
C ARG A 12 13.06 20.55 39.32
N MET A 13 12.45 21.04 38.25
CA MET A 13 10.99 21.22 38.04
C MET A 13 10.83 21.43 36.51
N GLY A 14 10.17 20.57 35.73
CA GLY A 14 8.80 20.10 35.89
C GLY A 14 7.84 21.01 35.13
N GLN A 15 8.01 21.18 33.81
CA GLN A 15 7.06 21.94 32.97
C GLN A 15 5.76 21.16 32.80
N LYS A 16 4.73 21.57 33.57
CA LYS A 16 3.32 21.26 33.29
C LYS A 16 2.79 22.31 32.31
N SER A 17 2.38 21.87 31.12
CA SER A 17 1.66 22.71 30.16
C SER A 17 0.16 22.64 30.47
N SER A 18 -0.39 23.72 31.00
CA SER A 18 -1.80 23.94 31.30
C SER A 18 -2.62 24.25 30.04
N CYS A 19 -3.69 23.50 29.78
CA CYS A 19 -4.78 23.88 28.87
C CYS A 19 -5.95 24.41 29.70
N VAL A 20 -6.30 25.67 29.49
CA VAL A 20 -7.47 26.33 30.09
C VAL A 20 -8.67 26.14 29.16
N ALA A 21 -9.76 25.57 29.69
CA ALA A 21 -11.04 25.45 29.00
C ALA A 21 -11.88 26.72 29.22
N TYR A 22 -12.49 27.25 28.16
CA TYR A 22 -13.49 28.33 28.23
C TYR A 22 -14.79 27.89 27.54
N ARG A 23 -15.93 28.12 28.20
CA ARG A 23 -17.29 27.69 27.81
C ARG A 23 -18.05 28.82 27.08
N HIS A 24 -18.75 28.42 26.01
CA HIS A 24 -19.96 28.95 25.34
C HIS A 24 -20.00 30.33 24.62
N GLY A 25 -20.52 30.28 23.37
CA GLY A 25 -21.13 31.38 22.60
C GLY A 25 -21.53 30.94 21.18
N LYS A 26 -22.74 31.29 20.71
CA LYS A 26 -23.47 30.74 19.54
C LYS A 26 -23.05 31.28 18.15
N HIS A 27 -23.31 30.45 17.12
CA HIS A 27 -23.56 30.70 15.67
C HIS A 27 -22.64 31.62 14.83
N LEU A 28 -21.91 31.03 13.87
CA LEU A 28 -22.11 31.16 12.41
C LEU A 28 -20.99 30.40 11.65
N ALA A 29 -21.37 29.71 10.58
CA ALA A 29 -20.55 28.77 9.83
C ALA A 29 -19.32 29.42 9.16
N ARG A 30 -18.13 29.07 9.65
CA ARG A 30 -16.87 29.08 8.89
C ARG A 30 -16.09 27.83 9.29
N ILE A 31 -16.04 26.87 8.37
CA ILE A 31 -15.24 25.66 8.49
C ILE A 31 -13.77 26.11 8.52
N GLY A 32 -13.09 25.89 9.64
CA GLY A 32 -11.71 26.32 9.84
C GLY A 32 -10.86 25.19 10.38
N ALA A 33 -9.56 25.26 10.13
CA ALA A 33 -8.50 24.31 10.50
C ALA A 33 -8.49 23.75 11.95
N ARG A 34 -9.39 24.22 12.83
CA ARG A 34 -9.61 23.71 14.18
C ARG A 34 -10.16 22.29 14.21
N ASP A 35 -11.01 21.89 13.25
CA ASP A 35 -11.60 20.55 13.26
C ASP A 35 -10.59 19.47 12.84
N VAL A 36 -9.71 19.77 11.87
CA VAL A 36 -8.61 18.86 11.46
C VAL A 36 -7.62 18.64 12.61
N CYS A 37 -7.30 19.70 13.36
CA CYS A 37 -6.41 19.62 14.53
C CYS A 37 -7.06 18.89 15.71
N ALA A 38 -8.39 19.04 15.90
CA ALA A 38 -9.15 18.33 16.93
C ALA A 38 -9.30 16.84 16.62
N ILE A 39 -9.43 16.45 15.35
CA ILE A 39 -9.45 15.05 14.91
C ILE A 39 -8.07 14.41 15.14
N GLN A 40 -6.99 15.06 14.71
CA GLN A 40 -5.62 14.54 14.91
C GLN A 40 -5.19 14.50 16.39
N CYS A 41 -5.64 15.44 17.23
CA CYS A 41 -5.35 15.42 18.67
C CYS A 41 -6.30 14.52 19.49
N SER A 42 -7.58 14.37 19.10
CA SER A 42 -8.54 13.49 19.80
C SER A 42 -8.26 12.00 19.53
N GLN A 43 -7.70 11.66 18.37
CA GLN A 43 -7.30 10.29 18.05
C GLN A 43 -6.19 9.75 18.97
N TYR A 44 -5.36 10.62 19.58
CA TYR A 44 -4.41 10.22 20.63
C TYR A 44 -5.10 9.83 21.96
N ARG A 45 -6.39 10.18 22.15
CA ARG A 45 -7.17 9.89 23.37
C ARG A 45 -8.30 8.88 23.19
N GLN A 46 -8.73 8.53 21.98
CA GLN A 46 -10.06 7.92 21.77
C GLN A 46 -10.10 6.54 21.07
N GLN A 47 -8.98 5.83 20.90
CA GLN A 47 -8.99 4.43 20.42
C GLN A 47 -9.56 3.40 21.44
N ILE A 48 -10.41 3.84 22.38
CA ILE A 48 -10.75 3.12 23.61
C ILE A 48 -11.90 2.10 23.47
N VAL A 49 -12.73 2.06 22.41
CA VAL A 49 -13.93 1.18 22.44
C VAL A 49 -14.36 0.57 21.10
N GLN A 50 -13.47 0.00 20.30
CA GLN A 50 -13.87 -0.79 19.11
C GLN A 50 -13.72 -2.31 19.29
N PHE A 51 -14.31 -2.91 20.33
CA PHE A 51 -14.71 -4.33 20.31
C PHE A 51 -15.92 -4.60 21.23
N ARG A 52 -17.11 -4.23 20.77
CA ARG A 52 -18.36 -4.83 21.23
C ARG A 52 -19.31 -5.06 20.06
N THR A 53 -19.35 -6.29 19.56
CA THR A 53 -20.54 -6.81 18.88
C THR A 53 -21.46 -7.43 19.93
N PRO A 54 -22.78 -7.17 19.93
CA PRO A 54 -23.70 -7.89 20.80
C PRO A 54 -23.96 -9.28 20.20
N ALA A 55 -23.69 -10.33 20.98
CA ALA A 55 -24.12 -11.68 20.66
C ALA A 55 -25.66 -11.79 20.79
N PRO A 56 -26.37 -12.53 19.92
CA PRO A 56 -27.78 -12.83 20.11
C PRO A 56 -27.96 -13.83 21.26
N PRO A 57 -29.08 -13.78 22.02
CA PRO A 57 -29.28 -14.64 23.17
C PRO A 57 -29.76 -16.06 22.77
N GLY A 58 -29.15 -17.07 23.38
CA GLY A 58 -29.83 -18.32 23.72
C GLY A 58 -29.81 -19.45 22.69
N GLY A 59 -28.93 -20.43 22.90
CA GLY A 59 -29.03 -21.75 22.27
C GLY A 59 -28.03 -22.74 22.88
N ARG A 60 -28.42 -23.42 23.97
CA ARG A 60 -27.63 -24.50 24.56
C ARG A 60 -27.49 -25.65 23.55
N ARG A 61 -26.25 -26.01 23.17
CA ARG A 61 -25.95 -27.33 22.60
C ARG A 61 -24.93 -28.05 23.47
N ILE A 62 -25.35 -29.20 23.96
CA ILE A 62 -24.60 -30.15 24.77
C ILE A 62 -23.65 -30.90 23.82
N TYR A 63 -22.34 -30.79 24.03
CA TYR A 63 -21.37 -31.67 23.37
C TYR A 63 -20.91 -32.75 24.36
N LYS A 64 -21.36 -34.00 24.11
CA LYS A 64 -20.80 -35.20 24.71
C LYS A 64 -19.43 -35.49 24.07
N LYS A 65 -18.41 -35.71 24.91
CA LYS A 65 -17.09 -36.22 24.51
C LYS A 65 -17.20 -37.70 24.12
N ALA A 66 -16.54 -38.08 23.02
CA ALA A 66 -16.14 -39.46 22.75
C ALA A 66 -14.69 -39.43 22.22
N PRO A 67 -13.78 -40.31 22.70
CA PRO A 67 -12.41 -40.38 22.20
C PRO A 67 -12.31 -41.45 21.11
N LEU A 68 -11.65 -41.15 19.98
CA LEU A 68 -11.23 -42.16 19.03
C LEU A 68 -9.74 -42.01 18.74
N ALA A 69 -8.98 -42.98 19.24
CA ALA A 69 -7.58 -43.20 18.92
C ALA A 69 -7.50 -44.04 17.63
N TRP A 70 -6.63 -43.64 16.70
CA TRP A 70 -6.19 -44.52 15.62
C TRP A 70 -4.66 -44.56 15.58
N ARG A 71 -4.13 -45.77 15.82
CA ARG A 71 -2.72 -46.14 15.68
C ARG A 71 -2.43 -46.46 14.22
N LEU A 72 -1.32 -45.95 13.69
CA LEU A 72 -0.73 -46.36 12.42
C LEU A 72 0.30 -47.49 12.66
N PRO A 73 0.28 -48.60 11.91
CA PRO A 73 1.35 -49.59 11.97
C PRO A 73 2.52 -49.20 11.06
N ILE A 74 3.73 -49.35 11.61
CA ILE A 74 5.01 -49.32 10.91
C ILE A 74 5.17 -50.66 10.21
N ILE A 75 5.37 -50.66 8.89
CA ILE A 75 5.84 -51.83 8.14
C ILE A 75 7.20 -51.49 7.56
N THR A 76 8.22 -52.13 8.11
CA THR A 76 9.58 -52.23 7.58
C THR A 76 9.61 -53.34 6.53
N SER A 77 9.97 -53.03 5.28
CA SER A 77 10.53 -54.04 4.38
C SER A 77 11.73 -53.48 3.63
N THR A 78 12.89 -53.99 4.01
CA THR A 78 14.16 -53.88 3.30
C THR A 78 14.11 -54.72 2.02
N MET A 79 14.35 -54.09 0.87
CA MET A 79 14.75 -54.80 -0.34
C MET A 79 15.93 -54.06 -0.97
N ARG A 80 17.12 -54.66 -0.86
CA ARG A 80 18.33 -54.28 -1.59
C ARG A 80 18.32 -55.00 -2.92
N LEU A 81 18.45 -54.29 -4.03
CA LEU A 81 18.94 -54.83 -5.31
C LEU A 81 19.81 -53.77 -6.01
N PRO A 82 20.75 -54.22 -6.86
CA PRO A 82 22.09 -53.66 -6.91
C PRO A 82 22.23 -52.50 -7.90
N MET A 83 23.18 -51.66 -7.52
CA MET A 83 23.89 -50.71 -8.36
C MET A 83 24.43 -51.45 -9.61
N TRP A 84 24.30 -50.81 -10.78
CA TRP A 84 25.11 -50.89 -12.02
C TRP A 84 24.21 -50.98 -13.26
N ALA A 85 23.91 -49.84 -13.88
CA ALA A 85 23.73 -49.72 -15.33
C ALA A 85 23.53 -48.26 -15.76
N VAL A 86 24.54 -47.77 -16.49
CA VAL A 86 24.39 -46.91 -17.67
C VAL A 86 23.92 -45.46 -17.44
N TRP A 87 24.93 -44.60 -17.30
CA TRP A 87 24.87 -43.20 -17.73
C TRP A 87 24.64 -43.14 -19.25
N PHE A 88 23.41 -42.85 -19.65
CA PHE A 88 23.09 -42.14 -20.88
C PHE A 88 21.99 -41.15 -20.54
N LEU A 89 22.38 -40.02 -19.95
CA LEU A 89 21.58 -38.79 -20.03
C LEU A 89 21.64 -38.34 -21.48
N ALA A 90 20.75 -38.89 -22.31
CA ALA A 90 20.33 -38.19 -23.51
C ALA A 90 19.82 -36.83 -23.02
N SER A 91 20.55 -35.79 -23.36
CA SER A 91 20.09 -34.41 -23.37
C SER A 91 18.92 -34.32 -24.34
N ALA A 92 17.75 -34.81 -23.91
CA ALA A 92 16.49 -34.40 -24.47
C ALA A 92 16.33 -32.93 -24.09
N SER A 93 16.87 -32.07 -24.95
CA SER A 93 16.41 -30.69 -25.07
C SER A 93 14.89 -30.75 -25.16
N LEU A 94 14.22 -30.41 -24.05
CA LEU A 94 12.81 -30.07 -24.09
C LEU A 94 12.69 -28.99 -25.17
N PRO A 95 11.94 -29.23 -26.26
CA PRO A 95 11.70 -28.17 -27.21
C PRO A 95 11.02 -27.06 -26.43
N SER A 96 11.55 -25.85 -26.53
CA SER A 96 10.90 -24.62 -26.11
C SER A 96 9.62 -24.43 -26.95
N ALA A 97 8.62 -25.28 -26.76
CA ALA A 97 7.35 -25.20 -27.44
C ALA A 97 6.45 -24.24 -26.64
N VAL A 98 6.72 -22.94 -26.76
CA VAL A 98 5.96 -21.94 -26.01
C VAL A 98 5.85 -20.59 -26.73
N PHE A 99 5.14 -20.56 -27.85
CA PHE A 99 4.36 -19.41 -28.30
C PHE A 99 3.17 -19.95 -29.10
N GLY A 100 1.98 -19.37 -28.91
CA GLY A 100 0.88 -19.58 -29.85
C GLY A 100 1.29 -19.02 -31.22
N ALA A 101 1.24 -19.85 -32.25
CA ALA A 101 1.43 -19.50 -33.67
C ALA A 101 2.41 -18.34 -34.01
N GLY A 102 3.70 -18.67 -34.21
CA GLY A 102 4.57 -17.93 -35.16
C GLY A 102 5.18 -16.58 -34.75
N CYS A 103 4.92 -16.06 -33.54
CA CYS A 103 5.48 -14.78 -33.08
C CYS A 103 6.66 -14.94 -32.10
N ALA A 104 7.64 -14.04 -32.14
CA ALA A 104 8.90 -14.11 -31.38
C ALA A 104 8.91 -13.28 -30.07
N GLY A 105 7.74 -13.00 -29.49
CA GLY A 105 7.62 -12.12 -28.32
C GLY A 105 7.62 -10.63 -28.69
N VAL A 106 7.05 -9.80 -27.82
CA VAL A 106 6.90 -8.35 -28.04
C VAL A 106 7.95 -7.59 -27.22
N SER A 107 8.82 -6.85 -27.89
CA SER A 107 9.77 -5.92 -27.26
C SER A 107 9.20 -4.49 -27.25
N GLY A 108 9.64 -3.69 -26.28
CA GLY A 108 9.26 -2.27 -26.23
C GLY A 108 9.88 -1.51 -27.41
N GLY A 109 9.05 -0.74 -28.12
CA GLY A 109 9.46 0.05 -29.29
C GLY A 109 8.71 1.37 -29.43
N ALA A 110 8.08 1.86 -28.35
CA ALA A 110 7.38 3.15 -28.37
C ALA A 110 8.34 4.30 -28.69
N ALA A 111 7.94 5.18 -29.60
CA ALA A 111 8.62 6.44 -29.81
C ALA A 111 8.42 7.36 -28.59
N ALA A 112 9.33 8.32 -28.37
CA ALA A 112 9.18 9.29 -27.29
C ALA A 112 7.90 10.15 -27.42
N SER A 113 7.37 10.29 -28.63
CA SER A 113 6.10 10.97 -28.93
C SER A 113 4.86 10.10 -28.74
N ASP A 114 5.02 8.78 -28.59
CA ASP A 114 3.86 7.89 -28.41
C ASP A 114 3.21 8.15 -27.06
N PRO A 115 1.87 8.27 -27.01
CA PRO A 115 1.18 8.42 -25.75
C PRO A 115 1.33 7.14 -24.93
N PHE A 116 1.29 7.27 -23.60
CA PHE A 116 1.08 6.10 -22.76
C PHE A 116 -0.19 5.36 -23.21
N TRP A 117 -0.12 4.05 -23.40
CA TRP A 117 -1.18 3.28 -24.08
C TRP A 117 -2.57 3.43 -23.45
N MET A 118 -2.68 3.69 -22.13
CA MET A 118 -3.97 3.93 -21.49
C MET A 118 -4.64 5.25 -21.90
N ASN A 119 -3.89 6.19 -22.48
CA ASN A 119 -4.43 7.42 -23.08
C ASN A 119 -5.07 7.15 -24.46
N THR A 120 -4.97 5.94 -25.00
CA THR A 120 -5.59 5.57 -26.26
C THR A 120 -7.00 5.06 -26.02
N ALA A 121 -8.00 5.89 -26.32
CA ALA A 121 -9.41 5.59 -26.08
C ALA A 121 -9.86 4.25 -26.70
N SER A 122 -9.36 3.88 -27.89
CA SER A 122 -9.74 2.61 -28.53
C SER A 122 -9.33 1.37 -27.74
N LEU A 123 -8.32 1.47 -26.86
CA LEU A 123 -7.85 0.36 -26.02
C LEU A 123 -8.68 0.17 -24.74
N THR A 124 -9.52 1.14 -24.39
CA THR A 124 -10.29 1.14 -23.14
C THR A 124 -11.80 1.37 -23.34
N ALA A 125 -12.23 1.77 -24.54
CA ALA A 125 -13.59 2.19 -24.87
C ALA A 125 -14.67 1.13 -24.62
N GLN A 126 -14.34 -0.15 -24.72
CA GLN A 126 -15.32 -1.24 -24.53
C GLN A 126 -15.41 -1.74 -23.09
N SER A 127 -14.75 -1.07 -22.14
CA SER A 127 -14.85 -1.42 -20.72
C SER A 127 -16.28 -1.24 -20.22
N LYS A 128 -16.84 -2.29 -19.61
CA LYS A 128 -18.21 -2.34 -19.09
C LYS A 128 -18.22 -2.55 -17.58
N SER A 129 -19.31 -2.10 -16.95
CA SER A 129 -19.70 -2.63 -15.66
C SER A 129 -20.80 -3.67 -15.86
N ALA A 130 -20.61 -4.87 -15.31
CA ALA A 130 -21.64 -5.89 -15.35
C ALA A 130 -22.92 -5.36 -14.71
N TYR A 131 -24.05 -5.69 -15.33
CA TYR A 131 -25.39 -5.33 -14.83
C TYR A 131 -25.71 -3.82 -14.76
N LYS A 132 -24.87 -2.96 -15.36
CA LYS A 132 -25.13 -1.51 -15.47
C LYS A 132 -24.92 -1.01 -16.90
N ALA A 133 -25.92 -1.23 -17.76
CA ALA A 133 -25.89 -0.81 -19.16
C ALA A 133 -25.65 0.70 -19.30
N GLY A 134 -24.80 1.08 -20.25
CA GLY A 134 -24.44 2.49 -20.50
C GLY A 134 -23.50 3.12 -19.47
N TYR A 135 -23.08 2.40 -18.43
CA TYR A 135 -22.16 2.93 -17.43
C TYR A 135 -20.75 3.13 -17.98
N LYS A 136 -20.22 4.35 -17.85
CA LYS A 136 -18.87 4.71 -18.28
C LYS A 136 -17.83 4.28 -17.24
N VAL A 137 -16.96 3.33 -17.58
CA VAL A 137 -15.90 2.86 -16.67
C VAL A 137 -14.66 3.75 -16.76
N PHE A 138 -14.15 3.98 -17.97
CA PHE A 138 -12.97 4.80 -18.23
C PHE A 138 -13.36 6.28 -18.39
N ARG A 139 -12.66 7.16 -17.68
CA ARG A 139 -12.95 8.59 -17.61
C ARG A 139 -11.64 9.36 -17.67
N ASN A 140 -11.51 10.23 -18.67
CA ASN A 140 -10.35 11.11 -18.81
C ASN A 140 -10.70 12.49 -18.25
N VAL A 141 -9.96 12.94 -17.23
CA VAL A 141 -10.28 14.19 -16.53
C VAL A 141 -10.26 15.41 -17.46
N LYS A 142 -9.45 15.41 -18.53
CA LYS A 142 -9.38 16.52 -19.49
C LYS A 142 -10.48 16.44 -20.54
N THR A 143 -10.52 15.34 -21.31
CA THR A 143 -11.39 15.27 -22.49
C THR A 143 -12.86 15.07 -22.13
N ASP A 144 -13.16 14.43 -21.00
CA ASP A 144 -14.53 14.11 -20.59
C ASP A 144 -15.09 15.08 -19.54
N TYR A 145 -14.23 15.66 -18.70
CA TYR A 145 -14.63 16.46 -17.54
C TYR A 145 -13.98 17.84 -17.48
N HIS A 146 -13.23 18.22 -18.53
CA HIS A 146 -12.72 19.57 -18.75
C HIS A 146 -11.75 20.09 -17.66
N ALA A 147 -11.02 19.20 -16.99
CA ALA A 147 -9.85 19.61 -16.23
C ALA A 147 -8.82 20.25 -17.18
N VAL A 148 -8.25 21.38 -16.80
CA VAL A 148 -7.34 22.17 -17.64
C VAL A 148 -5.92 21.62 -17.54
N GLY A 149 -5.45 21.33 -16.33
CA GLY A 149 -4.12 20.77 -16.08
C GLY A 149 -2.96 21.72 -16.43
N ASP A 150 -3.15 23.03 -16.28
CA ASP A 150 -2.15 24.09 -16.52
C ASP A 150 -1.40 24.57 -15.25
N GLY A 151 -1.86 24.14 -14.07
CA GLY A 151 -1.32 24.51 -12.76
C GLY A 151 -1.87 25.83 -12.21
N ILE A 152 -2.83 26.45 -12.91
CA ILE A 152 -3.43 27.75 -12.56
C ILE A 152 -4.92 27.55 -12.28
N ALA A 153 -5.64 26.93 -13.22
CA ALA A 153 -7.07 26.63 -13.04
C ALA A 153 -7.27 25.67 -11.87
N ASP A 154 -8.37 25.86 -11.14
CA ASP A 154 -8.78 24.91 -10.10
C ASP A 154 -9.48 23.70 -10.75
N ASP A 155 -8.78 22.57 -10.79
CA ASP A 155 -9.28 21.34 -11.40
C ASP A 155 -10.05 20.44 -10.42
N THR A 156 -10.23 20.86 -9.17
CA THR A 156 -10.84 20.04 -8.10
C THR A 156 -12.22 19.50 -8.48
N VAL A 157 -13.08 20.39 -8.99
CA VAL A 157 -14.46 20.02 -9.35
C VAL A 157 -14.48 19.08 -10.55
N ALA A 158 -13.71 19.38 -11.60
CA ALA A 158 -13.60 18.54 -12.78
C ALA A 158 -13.16 17.11 -12.44
N ILE A 159 -12.12 16.98 -11.59
CA ILE A 159 -11.59 15.69 -11.15
C ILE A 159 -12.62 14.92 -10.31
N ASN A 160 -13.26 15.57 -9.33
CA ASN A 160 -14.26 14.89 -8.48
C ASN A 160 -15.55 14.56 -9.26
N ASN A 161 -15.90 15.33 -10.29
CA ASN A 161 -16.98 14.97 -11.22
C ASN A 161 -16.62 13.72 -12.02
N ALA A 162 -15.38 13.63 -12.52
CA ALA A 162 -14.89 12.41 -13.16
C ALA A 162 -14.98 11.21 -12.21
N ILE A 163 -14.69 11.39 -10.92
CA ILE A 163 -14.77 10.29 -9.97
C ILE A 163 -16.21 9.90 -9.67
N SER A 164 -17.12 10.84 -9.47
CA SER A 164 -18.46 10.58 -8.92
C SER A 164 -19.50 10.22 -9.99
N ASP A 165 -19.25 10.53 -11.26
CA ASP A 165 -20.19 10.31 -12.36
C ASP A 165 -20.66 8.85 -12.49
N GLY A 166 -21.95 8.69 -12.83
CA GLY A 166 -22.57 7.40 -13.06
C GLY A 166 -23.14 6.74 -11.80
N GLY A 167 -23.53 7.52 -10.78
CA GLY A 167 -24.25 7.03 -9.59
C GLY A 167 -23.46 5.95 -8.85
N ARG A 168 -22.29 6.32 -8.35
CA ARG A 168 -21.30 5.42 -7.75
C ARG A 168 -21.43 5.31 -6.24
N CYS A 169 -20.68 4.37 -5.65
CA CYS A 169 -20.64 4.14 -4.21
C CYS A 169 -19.82 5.21 -3.48
N GLY A 170 -20.47 6.32 -3.11
CA GLY A 170 -19.96 7.40 -2.27
C GLY A 170 -20.49 7.30 -0.82
N GLN A 171 -20.70 8.46 -0.18
CA GLN A 171 -21.23 8.54 1.19
C GLN A 171 -22.55 7.75 1.34
N GLY A 172 -22.66 6.96 2.40
CA GLY A 172 -23.86 6.16 2.70
C GLY A 172 -23.95 4.82 1.95
N CYS A 173 -23.06 4.57 0.99
CA CYS A 173 -22.89 3.25 0.38
C CYS A 173 -21.79 2.48 1.10
N ALA A 174 -22.10 1.30 1.66
CA ALA A 174 -21.16 0.51 2.44
C ALA A 174 -19.98 -0.05 1.60
N SER A 175 -20.28 -0.55 0.40
CA SER A 175 -19.31 -1.07 -0.58
C SER A 175 -20.01 -1.37 -1.92
N SER A 176 -19.24 -1.50 -3.01
CA SER A 176 -19.78 -1.93 -4.32
C SER A 176 -18.68 -2.48 -5.23
N THR A 177 -19.02 -3.50 -6.03
CA THR A 177 -18.22 -3.98 -7.17
C THR A 177 -18.89 -3.72 -8.52
N LEU A 178 -20.07 -3.07 -8.52
CA LEU A 178 -20.89 -2.80 -9.71
C LEU A 178 -20.66 -1.40 -10.32
N THR A 179 -19.80 -0.59 -9.70
CA THR A 179 -19.50 0.78 -10.19
C THR A 179 -17.99 1.05 -10.26
N PRO A 180 -17.23 0.27 -11.06
CA PRO A 180 -15.79 0.47 -11.26
C PRO A 180 -15.47 1.82 -11.89
N ALA A 181 -14.33 2.42 -11.57
CA ALA A 181 -13.90 3.64 -12.24
C ALA A 181 -12.39 3.69 -12.46
N ILE A 182 -12.00 3.91 -13.71
CA ILE A 182 -10.64 4.28 -14.08
C ILE A 182 -10.65 5.77 -14.38
N ILE A 183 -10.00 6.55 -13.53
CA ILE A 183 -9.86 7.98 -13.71
C ILE A 183 -8.47 8.24 -14.24
N PHE A 184 -8.38 8.56 -15.52
CA PHE A 184 -7.13 8.80 -16.22
C PHE A 184 -6.78 10.28 -16.21
N PHE A 185 -5.52 10.57 -15.88
CA PHE A 185 -4.95 11.91 -15.84
C PHE A 185 -3.86 12.01 -16.91
N PRO A 186 -4.15 12.68 -18.05
CA PRO A 186 -3.13 13.04 -19.02
C PRO A 186 -2.02 13.91 -18.39
N PRO A 187 -0.87 14.09 -19.06
CA PRO A 187 0.17 14.99 -18.60
C PRO A 187 -0.35 16.41 -18.34
N GLY A 188 0.15 17.03 -17.26
CA GLY A 188 -0.27 18.35 -16.83
C GLY A 188 -0.03 18.60 -15.34
N LYS A 189 -0.30 19.83 -14.92
CA LYS A 189 -0.32 20.24 -13.51
C LYS A 189 -1.75 20.54 -13.11
N TYR A 190 -2.33 19.77 -12.23
CA TYR A 190 -3.72 19.92 -11.78
C TYR A 190 -3.69 20.58 -10.41
N ARG A 191 -4.00 21.88 -10.37
CA ARG A 191 -4.10 22.61 -9.11
C ARG A 191 -5.43 22.23 -8.45
N VAL A 192 -5.38 21.88 -7.16
CA VAL A 192 -6.55 21.51 -6.37
C VAL A 192 -6.63 22.30 -5.08
N THR A 193 -7.83 22.65 -4.66
CA THR A 193 -8.12 23.47 -3.46
C THR A 193 -8.83 22.68 -2.35
N ALA A 194 -9.38 21.50 -2.68
CA ALA A 194 -9.99 20.57 -1.74
C ALA A 194 -9.67 19.10 -2.13
N PRO A 195 -9.91 18.12 -1.24
CA PRO A 195 -9.54 16.73 -1.50
C PRO A 195 -10.15 16.16 -2.78
N ILE A 196 -9.34 15.39 -3.49
CA ILE A 196 -9.80 14.43 -4.49
C ILE A 196 -10.30 13.21 -3.71
N ILE A 197 -11.58 12.87 -3.86
CA ILE A 197 -12.22 11.80 -3.09
C ILE A 197 -12.44 10.61 -4.03
N PRO A 198 -11.48 9.67 -4.18
CA PRO A 198 -11.75 8.43 -4.87
C PRO A 198 -12.95 7.74 -4.19
N PHE A 199 -14.02 7.48 -4.92
CA PHE A 199 -15.14 6.67 -4.40
C PHE A 199 -14.72 5.19 -4.34
N TYR A 200 -15.55 4.35 -3.71
CA TYR A 200 -15.28 2.91 -3.64
C TYR A 200 -15.08 2.30 -5.03
N TYR A 201 -14.16 1.35 -5.19
CA TYR A 201 -13.86 0.70 -6.49
C TYR A 201 -13.26 1.63 -7.56
N THR A 202 -12.42 2.59 -7.16
CA THR A 202 -11.74 3.56 -8.04
C THR A 202 -10.25 3.30 -8.17
N THR A 203 -9.73 3.42 -9.41
CA THR A 203 -8.31 3.60 -9.66
C THR A 203 -8.05 4.96 -10.28
N LEU A 204 -7.09 5.71 -9.72
CA LEU A 204 -6.53 6.92 -10.30
C LEU A 204 -5.25 6.55 -11.05
N VAL A 205 -5.17 6.89 -12.34
CA VAL A 205 -4.03 6.55 -13.21
C VAL A 205 -3.51 7.81 -13.87
N GLY A 206 -2.30 8.23 -13.50
CA GLY A 206 -1.56 9.21 -14.29
C GLY A 206 -0.89 8.57 -15.50
N ASP A 207 -0.60 9.40 -16.49
CA ASP A 207 0.32 9.05 -17.57
C ASP A 207 1.68 8.61 -16.99
N TYR A 208 2.18 7.45 -17.41
CA TYR A 208 3.45 6.91 -16.89
C TYR A 208 4.65 7.67 -17.44
N ASN A 209 4.63 8.00 -18.73
CA ASN A 209 5.77 8.59 -19.44
C ASN A 209 5.99 10.04 -19.01
N ASN A 210 4.90 10.77 -18.76
CA ASN A 210 4.92 12.15 -18.28
C ASN A 210 3.95 12.29 -17.10
N LYS A 211 4.42 11.94 -15.89
CA LYS A 211 3.58 11.94 -14.68
C LYS A 211 2.84 13.27 -14.48
N PRO A 212 1.50 13.27 -14.39
CA PRO A 212 0.76 14.44 -13.98
C PRO A 212 1.13 14.84 -12.53
N THR A 213 1.15 16.14 -12.28
CA THR A 213 1.37 16.70 -10.95
C THR A 213 0.05 17.17 -10.34
N LEU A 214 -0.31 16.66 -9.17
CA LEU A 214 -1.36 17.23 -8.34
C LEU A 214 -0.73 18.29 -7.45
N VAL A 215 -1.12 19.55 -7.63
CA VAL A 215 -0.57 20.68 -6.89
C VAL A 215 -1.60 21.13 -5.85
N ALA A 216 -1.31 20.94 -4.58
CA ALA A 216 -2.14 21.51 -3.52
C ALA A 216 -2.02 23.04 -3.57
N ASP A 217 -3.14 23.74 -3.67
CA ASP A 217 -3.15 25.19 -3.59
C ASP A 217 -2.57 25.70 -2.26
N ALA A 218 -2.04 26.92 -2.26
CA ALA A 218 -1.52 27.55 -1.04
C ALA A 218 -2.59 27.64 0.08
N ASN A 219 -3.87 27.76 -0.28
CA ASN A 219 -5.00 27.78 0.62
C ASN A 219 -5.81 26.47 0.63
N PHE A 220 -5.21 25.35 0.21
CA PHE A 220 -5.87 24.04 0.22
C PHE A 220 -6.48 23.73 1.60
N VAL A 221 -7.74 23.28 1.60
CA VAL A 221 -8.46 22.89 2.81
C VAL A 221 -8.94 21.44 2.69
N GLY A 222 -8.45 20.57 3.56
CA GLY A 222 -8.83 19.17 3.61
C GLY A 222 -7.84 18.33 4.41
N ILE A 223 -8.16 17.05 4.62
CA ILE A 223 -7.27 16.13 5.35
C ILE A 223 -6.02 15.78 4.54
N ALA A 224 -6.15 15.68 3.20
CA ALA A 224 -5.08 15.38 2.25
C ALA A 224 -5.49 15.72 0.81
N VAL A 225 -4.53 15.87 -0.10
CA VAL A 225 -4.77 16.08 -1.55
C VAL A 225 -5.65 14.97 -2.13
N ILE A 226 -5.41 13.71 -1.72
CA ILE A 226 -6.28 12.58 -2.02
C ILE A 226 -6.79 11.98 -0.71
N ASP A 227 -8.11 11.86 -0.58
CA ASP A 227 -8.78 11.32 0.60
C ASP A 227 -9.42 9.96 0.31
N GLY A 228 -8.77 8.89 0.76
CA GLY A 228 -9.19 7.51 0.53
C GLY A 228 -10.43 7.07 1.33
N ASP A 229 -10.78 7.78 2.40
CA ASP A 229 -11.92 7.45 3.26
C ASP A 229 -12.39 8.67 4.09
N PRO A 230 -13.18 9.57 3.50
CA PRO A 230 -13.53 10.82 4.17
C PRO A 230 -14.30 10.58 5.48
N TYR A 231 -14.04 11.44 6.46
CA TYR A 231 -14.88 11.53 7.65
C TYR A 231 -16.17 12.31 7.34
N ILE A 232 -17.29 11.85 7.88
CA ILE A 232 -18.58 12.54 7.83
C ILE A 232 -18.55 13.67 8.88
N PRO A 233 -18.63 14.94 8.48
CA PRO A 233 -18.57 16.06 9.41
C PRO A 233 -19.68 16.00 10.45
N GLY A 234 -19.31 16.19 11.73
CA GLY A 234 -20.24 16.19 12.85
C GLY A 234 -20.78 14.82 13.28
N ALA A 235 -20.39 13.73 12.61
CA ALA A 235 -20.74 12.37 13.00
C ALA A 235 -19.62 11.74 13.82
N SER A 236 -20.01 11.10 14.93
CA SER A 236 -19.10 10.36 15.80
C SER A 236 -19.68 9.00 16.17
N ASN A 237 -18.81 7.99 16.23
CA ASN A 237 -19.10 6.72 16.85
C ASN A 237 -19.38 6.90 18.36
N PRO A 238 -19.98 5.90 19.05
CA PRO A 238 -20.22 5.97 20.49
C PRO A 238 -18.97 6.19 21.34
N ASP A 239 -17.78 5.87 20.81
CA ASP A 239 -16.48 6.07 21.46
C ASP A 239 -15.88 7.47 21.22
N GLY A 240 -16.57 8.32 20.46
CA GLY A 240 -16.15 9.67 20.10
C GLY A 240 -15.33 9.77 18.82
N SER A 241 -14.88 8.65 18.25
CA SER A 241 -14.13 8.65 16.99
C SER A 241 -15.01 9.10 15.82
N GLY A 242 -14.41 9.70 14.79
CA GLY A 242 -15.13 10.13 13.60
C GLY A 242 -15.76 8.96 12.83
N VAL A 243 -16.87 9.22 12.16
CA VAL A 243 -17.50 8.23 11.25
C VAL A 243 -16.94 8.41 9.85
N ASN A 244 -16.36 7.36 9.26
CA ASN A 244 -15.89 7.36 7.89
C ASN A 244 -17.01 7.05 6.88
N TRP A 245 -16.78 7.35 5.59
CA TRP A 245 -17.68 6.95 4.51
C TRP A 245 -17.76 5.43 4.37
N TRP A 246 -16.62 4.75 4.52
CA TRP A 246 -16.53 3.30 4.49
C TRP A 246 -15.91 2.77 5.79
N THR A 247 -16.27 1.55 6.16
CA THR A 247 -15.55 0.86 7.24
C THR A 247 -14.14 0.57 6.74
N ASN A 248 -13.11 1.07 7.43
CA ASN A 248 -11.72 1.01 6.98
C ASN A 248 -11.23 -0.42 6.64
N GLN A 249 -11.66 -1.45 7.39
CA GLN A 249 -11.32 -2.85 7.13
C GLN A 249 -11.99 -3.38 5.87
N ASN A 250 -13.07 -2.74 5.42
CA ASN A 250 -13.83 -3.08 4.22
C ASN A 250 -13.53 -2.13 3.06
N ASN A 251 -12.60 -1.18 3.18
CA ASN A 251 -12.36 -0.17 2.15
C ASN A 251 -11.42 -0.73 1.04
N PHE A 252 -11.94 -1.67 0.26
CA PHE A 252 -11.16 -2.46 -0.71
C PHE A 252 -10.98 -1.80 -2.08
N PHE A 253 -10.14 -2.42 -2.92
CA PHE A 253 -10.15 -2.26 -4.38
C PHE A 253 -9.88 -0.84 -4.89
N ARG A 254 -8.80 -0.23 -4.38
CA ARG A 254 -8.36 1.11 -4.79
C ARG A 254 -6.93 1.07 -5.29
N SER A 255 -6.63 1.81 -6.34
CA SER A 255 -5.25 1.97 -6.76
C SER A 255 -4.96 3.41 -7.18
N ILE A 256 -3.81 3.93 -6.79
CA ILE A 256 -3.31 5.23 -7.25
C ILE A 256 -1.93 5.01 -7.82
N ARG A 257 -1.70 5.49 -9.04
CA ARG A 257 -0.40 5.32 -9.68
C ARG A 257 -0.01 6.42 -10.64
N ASN A 258 1.31 6.62 -10.75
CA ASN A 258 1.97 7.53 -11.71
C ASN A 258 1.66 9.01 -11.47
N PHE A 259 1.89 9.50 -10.25
CA PHE A 259 1.66 10.90 -9.93
C PHE A 259 2.90 11.56 -9.32
N VAL A 260 3.03 12.85 -9.53
CA VAL A 260 3.71 13.72 -8.57
C VAL A 260 2.64 14.37 -7.70
N ILE A 261 2.79 14.34 -6.38
CA ILE A 261 1.91 15.03 -5.44
C ILE A 261 2.74 16.12 -4.76
N ASP A 262 2.44 17.37 -5.06
CA ASP A 262 3.20 18.54 -4.60
C ASP A 262 2.37 19.37 -3.64
N VAL A 263 2.78 19.37 -2.37
CA VAL A 263 2.16 20.17 -1.31
C VAL A 263 3.01 21.38 -0.93
N ARG A 264 4.09 21.69 -1.65
CA ARG A 264 5.04 22.77 -1.28
C ARG A 264 4.46 24.17 -1.38
N ALA A 265 3.37 24.37 -2.13
CA ALA A 265 2.70 25.66 -2.19
C ALA A 265 1.93 25.97 -0.89
N MET A 266 1.55 24.94 -0.11
CA MET A 266 0.99 25.15 1.23
C MET A 266 2.07 25.68 2.19
N PRO A 267 1.70 26.55 3.16
CA PRO A 267 2.64 27.01 4.18
C PRO A 267 3.22 25.83 4.98
N PRO A 268 4.53 25.81 5.30
CA PRO A 268 5.14 24.71 6.07
C PRO A 268 4.44 24.44 7.42
N SER A 269 3.86 25.46 8.04
CA SER A 269 3.12 25.34 9.31
C SER A 269 1.73 24.70 9.18
N ALA A 270 1.23 24.52 7.95
CA ALA A 270 -0.05 23.87 7.65
C ALA A 270 0.14 22.36 7.49
N PHE A 271 -0.92 21.60 7.79
CA PHE A 271 -0.95 20.16 7.55
C PHE A 271 -1.17 19.88 6.05
N GLY A 272 -0.09 19.97 5.27
CA GLY A 272 -0.09 19.58 3.86
C GLY A 272 0.16 18.08 3.71
N THR A 273 -0.92 17.29 3.58
CA THR A 273 -0.84 15.83 3.42
C THR A 273 -1.04 15.43 1.97
N GLY A 274 -0.19 14.57 1.42
CA GLY A 274 -0.35 14.04 0.06
C GLY A 274 -1.55 13.10 -0.06
N ILE A 275 -1.54 11.98 0.67
CA ILE A 275 -2.62 10.98 0.61
C ILE A 275 -3.05 10.58 2.02
N HIS A 276 -4.35 10.69 2.30
CA HIS A 276 -5.00 9.98 3.40
C HIS A 276 -5.38 8.57 2.91
N TRP A 277 -4.66 7.54 3.36
CA TRP A 277 -4.71 6.19 2.80
C TRP A 277 -5.27 5.15 3.78
N GLN A 278 -6.44 5.44 4.36
CA GLN A 278 -7.18 4.53 5.24
C GLN A 278 -7.93 3.46 4.42
N VAL A 279 -7.32 2.28 4.24
CA VAL A 279 -7.79 1.27 3.29
C VAL A 279 -7.73 -0.19 3.80
N GLY A 280 -8.51 -1.05 3.15
CA GLY A 280 -8.48 -2.51 3.27
C GLY A 280 -7.62 -3.20 2.20
N GLN A 281 -7.81 -4.51 1.99
CA GLN A 281 -7.07 -5.33 1.02
C GLN A 281 -7.39 -4.96 -0.44
N ALA A 282 -6.61 -5.58 -1.36
CA ALA A 282 -6.67 -5.36 -2.80
C ALA A 282 -6.48 -3.89 -3.19
N THR A 283 -5.63 -3.19 -2.45
CA THR A 283 -5.33 -1.77 -2.66
C THR A 283 -3.85 -1.55 -2.95
N SER A 284 -3.53 -0.55 -3.76
CA SER A 284 -2.14 -0.22 -4.04
C SER A 284 -1.82 1.26 -4.28
N LEU A 285 -0.63 1.66 -3.84
CA LEU A 285 0.03 2.88 -4.29
C LEU A 285 1.27 2.48 -5.10
N ASN A 286 1.42 3.01 -6.32
CA ASN A 286 2.53 2.65 -7.20
C ASN A 286 3.10 3.86 -7.96
N ASN A 287 4.42 4.02 -7.98
CA ASN A 287 5.10 5.02 -8.83
C ASN A 287 4.65 6.47 -8.54
N ILE A 288 4.69 6.89 -7.27
CA ILE A 288 4.25 8.22 -6.82
C ILE A 288 5.41 8.98 -6.18
N ASP A 289 5.58 10.24 -6.58
CA ASP A 289 6.59 11.15 -6.03
C ASP A 289 5.92 12.23 -5.18
N PHE A 290 6.23 12.28 -3.89
CA PHE A 290 5.74 13.27 -2.94
C PHE A 290 6.74 14.39 -2.77
N LYS A 291 6.31 15.63 -2.99
CA LYS A 291 7.11 16.84 -2.84
C LYS A 291 6.57 17.69 -1.70
N MET A 292 7.40 17.86 -0.67
CA MET A 292 7.02 18.52 0.59
C MET A 292 8.05 19.57 0.99
N SER A 293 7.66 20.47 1.89
CA SER A 293 8.60 21.44 2.45
C SER A 293 9.57 20.76 3.43
N ALA A 294 10.86 21.04 3.29
CA ALA A 294 11.91 20.66 4.24
C ALA A 294 12.25 21.78 5.23
N ALA A 295 11.47 22.86 5.26
CA ALA A 295 11.68 23.95 6.21
C ALA A 295 11.52 23.48 7.66
N SER A 296 12.29 24.08 8.57
CA SER A 296 12.18 23.80 10.01
C SER A 296 10.73 24.02 10.49
N GLY A 297 10.21 23.09 11.28
CA GLY A 297 8.83 23.15 11.78
C GLY A 297 7.75 22.83 10.74
N THR A 298 8.12 22.31 9.56
CA THR A 298 7.17 21.78 8.58
C THR A 298 6.20 20.78 9.25
N LYS A 299 4.94 20.78 8.82
CA LYS A 299 3.91 19.80 9.18
C LYS A 299 3.42 19.02 7.96
N HIS A 300 4.14 19.11 6.84
CA HIS A 300 3.78 18.40 5.62
C HIS A 300 4.03 16.90 5.80
N GLN A 301 3.19 16.09 5.17
CA GLN A 301 3.20 14.64 5.28
C GLN A 301 2.96 14.00 3.91
N GLY A 302 3.70 12.95 3.57
CA GLY A 302 3.49 12.27 2.30
C GLY A 302 2.21 11.45 2.35
N ILE A 303 2.20 10.46 3.24
CA ILE A 303 1.04 9.61 3.51
C ILE A 303 0.64 9.75 4.97
N PHE A 304 -0.66 9.89 5.20
CA PHE A 304 -1.31 9.73 6.50
C PHE A 304 -2.22 8.50 6.45
N MET A 305 -2.04 7.57 7.39
CA MET A 305 -2.87 6.38 7.55
C MET A 305 -2.97 6.04 9.03
N GLU A 306 -4.14 6.25 9.61
CA GLU A 306 -4.38 6.04 11.04
C GLU A 306 -4.80 4.60 11.37
N ASN A 307 -5.42 3.88 10.44
CA ASN A 307 -5.86 2.48 10.58
C ASN A 307 -6.22 1.85 9.21
N GLY A 308 -6.74 0.62 9.26
CA GLY A 308 -7.20 -0.15 8.10
C GLY A 308 -6.82 -1.63 8.22
N SER A 309 -7.02 -2.38 7.13
CA SER A 309 -6.61 -3.79 6.99
C SER A 309 -5.92 -3.98 5.65
N GLY A 310 -4.72 -3.43 5.60
CA GLY A 310 -4.01 -3.04 4.42
C GLY A 310 -3.37 -4.15 3.62
N GLY A 311 -2.72 -3.65 2.57
CA GLY A 311 -2.33 -4.38 1.38
C GLY A 311 -0.91 -4.03 0.96
N PHE A 312 -0.75 -3.44 -0.23
CA PHE A 312 0.55 -3.36 -0.90
C PHE A 312 0.94 -1.95 -1.38
N MET A 313 2.18 -1.52 -1.21
CA MET A 313 2.72 -0.30 -1.83
C MET A 313 4.07 -0.57 -2.48
N SER A 314 4.33 0.10 -3.61
CA SER A 314 5.69 0.12 -4.16
C SER A 314 6.06 1.36 -4.94
N ASP A 315 7.37 1.55 -5.12
CA ASP A 315 7.92 2.54 -6.05
C ASP A 315 7.51 3.97 -5.66
N LEU A 316 7.72 4.32 -4.39
CA LEU A 316 7.34 5.63 -3.85
C LEU A 316 8.59 6.46 -3.56
N THR A 317 8.56 7.74 -3.90
CA THR A 317 9.63 8.69 -3.57
C THR A 317 9.08 9.81 -2.71
N PHE A 318 9.75 10.15 -1.63
CA PHE A 318 9.38 11.23 -0.73
C PHE A 318 10.54 12.21 -0.56
N ASP A 319 10.27 13.50 -0.69
CA ASP A 319 11.27 14.56 -0.55
C ASP A 319 10.75 15.67 0.37
N GLY A 320 11.39 15.84 1.52
CA GLY A 320 11.01 16.78 2.57
C GLY A 320 9.97 16.22 3.55
N GLY A 321 9.32 17.12 4.29
CA GLY A 321 8.19 16.81 5.17
C GLY A 321 8.56 16.52 6.63
N ALA A 322 7.57 16.68 7.50
CA ALA A 322 7.65 16.21 8.88
C ALA A 322 7.69 14.68 8.90
N PHE A 323 6.84 14.09 8.08
CA PHE A 323 6.74 12.65 7.89
C PHE A 323 6.77 12.33 6.40
N GLY A 324 7.70 11.45 5.99
CA GLY A 324 7.54 10.79 4.69
C GLY A 324 6.24 9.99 4.70
N MET A 325 6.12 9.10 5.68
CA MET A 325 4.95 8.26 5.91
C MET A 325 4.59 8.27 7.40
N TRP A 326 3.44 8.82 7.77
CA TRP A 326 2.80 8.56 9.06
C TRP A 326 1.74 7.49 8.82
N ILE A 327 2.07 6.23 9.12
CA ILE A 327 1.20 5.10 8.77
C ILE A 327 1.01 4.13 9.92
N SER A 328 -0.20 3.59 10.03
CA SER A 328 -0.61 2.61 11.03
C SER A 328 -1.80 1.82 10.52
N ASN A 329 -1.74 0.50 10.67
CA ASN A 329 -2.69 -0.44 10.08
C ASN A 329 -2.49 -1.81 10.72
N GLN A 330 -3.44 -2.75 10.57
CA GLN A 330 -3.23 -4.13 11.01
C GLN A 330 -1.97 -4.74 10.38
N GLN A 331 -1.88 -4.68 9.04
CA GLN A 331 -0.72 -5.16 8.28
C GLN A 331 -0.52 -4.41 6.98
N PHE A 332 0.72 -4.43 6.47
CA PHE A 332 1.05 -3.95 5.13
C PHE A 332 2.35 -4.59 4.63
N THR A 333 2.46 -4.72 3.31
CA THR A 333 3.71 -5.03 2.61
C THR A 333 4.11 -3.82 1.76
N ILE A 334 5.28 -3.25 2.03
CA ILE A 334 5.75 -2.02 1.39
C ILE A 334 7.14 -2.28 0.83
N ARG A 335 7.37 -1.97 -0.46
CA ARG A 335 8.70 -2.17 -1.06
C ARG A 335 9.16 -1.07 -2.01
N ASN A 336 10.47 -0.98 -2.22
CA ASN A 336 11.08 -0.02 -3.16
C ASN A 336 10.61 1.41 -2.88
N VAL A 337 10.93 1.91 -1.69
CA VAL A 337 10.57 3.26 -1.25
C VAL A 337 11.83 4.07 -1.01
N LYS A 338 11.88 5.30 -1.51
CA LYS A 338 12.96 6.25 -1.26
C LYS A 338 12.44 7.45 -0.48
N ILE A 339 13.08 7.79 0.64
CA ILE A 339 12.70 8.95 1.47
C ILE A 339 13.92 9.80 1.75
N THR A 340 13.84 11.09 1.41
CA THR A 340 14.93 12.05 1.58
C THR A 340 14.48 13.30 2.32
N ASN A 341 15.36 13.86 3.14
CA ASN A 341 15.19 15.20 3.75
C ASN A 341 13.95 15.33 4.65
N ALA A 342 13.43 14.22 5.20
CA ALA A 342 12.31 14.22 6.12
C ALA A 342 12.78 14.40 7.58
N VAL A 343 11.93 14.95 8.44
CA VAL A 343 12.19 14.90 9.89
C VAL A 343 12.16 13.45 10.35
N SER A 344 11.06 12.74 10.17
CA SER A 344 10.98 11.28 10.31
C SER A 344 10.59 10.66 8.98
N ALA A 345 11.38 9.71 8.48
CA ALA A 345 11.06 9.08 7.19
C ALA A 345 9.79 8.22 7.31
N VAL A 346 9.74 7.34 8.31
CA VAL A 346 8.57 6.54 8.66
C VAL A 346 8.23 6.77 10.13
N TYR A 347 7.01 7.23 10.40
CA TYR A 347 6.44 7.29 11.74
C TYR A 347 5.33 6.24 11.85
N GLN A 348 5.54 5.25 12.70
CA GLN A 348 4.63 4.11 12.84
C GLN A 348 4.09 4.02 14.27
N LEU A 349 2.83 4.44 14.44
CA LEU A 349 2.19 4.49 15.74
C LEU A 349 1.69 3.10 16.18
N TRP A 350 1.05 2.35 15.30
CA TRP A 350 0.60 0.99 15.61
C TRP A 350 0.58 0.06 14.40
N ASN A 351 0.74 -1.23 14.67
CA ASN A 351 0.40 -2.32 13.76
C ASN A 351 0.26 -3.65 14.50
N TRP A 352 -0.15 -4.70 13.78
CA TRP A 352 0.09 -6.08 14.20
C TRP A 352 1.36 -6.65 13.56
N GLY A 353 1.57 -6.39 12.26
CA GLY A 353 2.77 -6.80 11.54
C GLY A 353 2.96 -6.12 10.19
N PHE A 354 4.10 -5.46 9.96
CA PHE A 354 4.47 -4.87 8.67
C PHE A 354 5.76 -5.47 8.13
N THR A 355 5.79 -5.63 6.80
CA THR A 355 7.01 -6.01 6.06
C THR A 355 7.43 -4.88 5.14
N TRP A 356 8.68 -4.46 5.31
CA TRP A 356 9.33 -3.40 4.55
C TRP A 356 10.50 -3.99 3.77
N GLN A 357 10.54 -3.85 2.45
CA GLN A 357 11.61 -4.41 1.62
C GLN A 357 12.22 -3.34 0.70
N ASN A 358 13.55 -3.25 0.62
CA ASN A 358 14.22 -2.26 -0.25
C ASN A 358 13.74 -0.83 0.04
N ILE A 359 13.90 -0.42 1.29
CA ILE A 359 13.64 0.95 1.74
C ILE A 359 14.97 1.71 1.76
N GLN A 360 15.00 2.86 1.11
CA GLN A 360 16.17 3.73 0.98
C GLN A 360 15.89 5.06 1.67
N ILE A 361 16.53 5.30 2.81
CA ILE A 361 16.36 6.52 3.59
C ILE A 361 17.68 7.30 3.56
N SER A 362 17.62 8.60 3.27
CA SER A 362 18.78 9.47 3.41
C SER A 362 18.47 10.86 3.93
N ASN A 363 19.44 11.48 4.61
CA ASN A 363 19.36 12.87 5.08
C ASN A 363 18.12 13.15 5.96
N CYS A 364 17.70 12.19 6.78
CA CYS A 364 16.57 12.36 7.68
C CYS A 364 17.04 12.61 9.12
N GLN A 365 16.18 13.11 10.01
CA GLN A 365 16.53 13.14 11.44
C GLN A 365 16.35 11.75 12.06
N VAL A 366 15.25 11.07 11.72
CA VAL A 366 14.96 9.68 12.11
C VAL A 366 14.55 8.88 10.86
N GLY A 367 15.07 7.67 10.72
CA GLY A 367 14.64 6.74 9.67
C GLY A 367 13.28 6.13 10.01
N PHE A 368 13.28 5.09 10.84
CA PHE A 368 12.05 4.50 11.37
C PHE A 368 11.82 4.97 12.81
N ASP A 369 10.72 5.69 13.04
CA ASP A 369 10.27 6.10 14.36
C ASP A 369 9.08 5.24 14.78
N LEU A 370 9.35 4.25 15.64
CA LEU A 370 8.44 3.16 15.96
C LEU A 370 7.90 3.34 17.38
N SER A 371 6.59 3.50 17.48
CA SER A 371 5.92 3.37 18.77
C SER A 371 5.88 1.90 19.17
N THR A 372 6.45 1.54 20.32
CA THR A 372 6.50 0.17 20.84
C THR A 372 6.20 0.17 22.33
N GLY A 373 5.93 -1.01 22.91
CA GLY A 373 5.74 -1.23 24.35
C GLY A 373 4.29 -1.46 24.77
N GLY A 374 3.35 -1.23 23.86
CA GLY A 374 1.93 -1.48 24.04
C GLY A 374 1.59 -2.97 24.07
N LEU A 375 0.90 -3.41 25.12
CA LEU A 375 0.48 -4.82 25.30
C LEU A 375 -1.03 -4.98 25.51
N THR A 376 -1.76 -3.88 25.47
CA THR A 376 -3.22 -3.84 25.67
C THR A 376 -3.87 -3.15 24.50
N LEU A 377 -5.19 -3.31 24.36
CA LEU A 377 -5.96 -2.64 23.31
C LEU A 377 -5.82 -1.11 23.42
N GLU A 378 -5.84 -0.59 24.65
CA GLU A 378 -5.83 0.83 24.96
C GLU A 378 -4.46 1.49 24.70
N THR A 379 -3.39 0.69 24.69
CA THR A 379 -2.02 1.15 24.48
C THR A 379 -1.40 0.57 23.22
N GLN A 380 -2.23 0.08 22.28
CA GLN A 380 -1.78 -0.58 21.06
C GLN A 380 -0.66 0.22 20.38
N SER A 381 0.47 -0.46 20.14
CA SER A 381 1.64 0.10 19.48
C SER A 381 2.04 -0.79 18.29
N ALA A 382 3.20 -0.56 17.67
CA ALA A 382 3.74 -1.45 16.65
C ALA A 382 4.06 -2.82 17.26
N GLY A 383 3.26 -3.84 16.89
CA GLY A 383 3.43 -5.21 17.34
C GLY A 383 4.59 -5.93 16.65
N GLY A 384 4.76 -5.71 15.35
CA GLY A 384 5.81 -6.37 14.56
C GLY A 384 6.26 -5.56 13.35
N VAL A 385 7.56 -5.37 13.21
CA VAL A 385 8.18 -4.67 12.09
C VAL A 385 9.33 -5.50 11.56
N LEU A 386 9.22 -5.91 10.30
CA LEU A 386 10.29 -6.58 9.55
C LEU A 386 10.82 -5.62 8.48
N ILE A 387 12.12 -5.36 8.50
CA ILE A 387 12.81 -4.52 7.50
C ILE A 387 13.88 -5.37 6.81
N VAL A 388 13.75 -5.50 5.49
CA VAL A 388 14.56 -6.40 4.67
C VAL A 388 15.24 -5.61 3.55
N ASP A 389 16.48 -5.96 3.22
CA ASP A 389 17.22 -5.46 2.04
C ASP A 389 17.24 -3.92 1.93
N SER A 390 17.37 -3.23 3.06
CA SER A 390 17.15 -1.79 3.15
C SER A 390 18.43 -1.03 3.48
N LYS A 391 18.45 0.27 3.18
CA LYS A 391 19.59 1.14 3.43
C LYS A 391 19.14 2.44 4.08
N ILE A 392 19.78 2.80 5.20
CA ILE A 392 19.58 4.07 5.89
C ILE A 392 20.92 4.80 5.95
N SER A 393 20.96 6.04 5.45
CA SER A 393 22.22 6.79 5.33
C SER A 393 22.11 8.25 5.74
N SER A 394 23.22 8.84 6.16
CA SER A 394 23.33 10.28 6.48
C SER A 394 22.17 10.78 7.36
N THR A 395 21.76 9.95 8.32
CA THR A 395 20.53 10.14 9.11
C THR A 395 20.92 10.19 10.59
N GLY A 396 20.21 11.00 11.38
CA GLY A 396 20.48 11.14 12.82
C GLY A 396 20.39 9.79 13.53
N ILE A 397 19.17 9.26 13.63
CA ILE A 397 18.88 7.94 14.21
C ILE A 397 18.30 7.04 13.13
N GLY A 398 18.89 5.87 12.91
CA GLY A 398 18.39 4.92 11.92
C GLY A 398 16.99 4.39 12.28
N ILE A 399 16.88 3.79 13.46
CA ILE A 399 15.64 3.27 14.03
C ILE A 399 15.51 3.74 15.47
N ARG A 400 14.40 4.39 15.80
CA ARG A 400 14.05 4.82 17.16
C ARG A 400 12.84 4.03 17.64
N MET A 401 12.92 3.53 18.87
CA MET A 401 11.82 2.84 19.55
C MET A 401 11.34 3.66 20.74
N SER A 402 10.02 3.83 20.89
CA SER A 402 9.44 4.63 21.98
C SER A 402 9.44 3.94 23.35
N SER A 403 9.87 2.69 23.44
CA SER A 403 10.06 1.96 24.71
C SER A 403 11.39 1.22 24.78
N SER A 404 11.97 1.10 25.98
CA SER A 404 13.10 0.22 26.25
C SER A 404 12.60 -1.17 26.63
N GLN A 405 13.06 -2.19 25.90
CA GLN A 405 12.63 -3.58 26.05
C GLN A 405 13.83 -4.50 26.26
N PRO A 406 14.55 -4.41 27.40
CA PRO A 406 15.79 -5.16 27.59
C PRO A 406 15.58 -6.68 27.78
N ALA A 407 14.40 -7.11 28.23
CA ALA A 407 14.18 -8.51 28.62
C ALA A 407 12.80 -9.09 28.25
N LYS A 408 11.86 -8.28 27.75
CA LYS A 408 10.48 -8.68 27.46
C LYS A 408 9.98 -8.00 26.20
N LEU A 409 9.24 -8.77 25.40
CA LEU A 409 8.61 -8.29 24.17
C LEU A 409 7.45 -7.32 24.48
N GLY A 410 7.49 -6.15 23.84
CA GLY A 410 6.41 -5.18 23.72
C GLY A 410 6.31 -4.56 22.32
N GLY A 411 7.11 -5.05 21.37
CA GLY A 411 7.09 -4.67 19.95
C GLY A 411 8.28 -5.32 19.25
N SER A 412 8.00 -6.23 18.31
CA SER A 412 9.00 -7.00 17.61
C SER A 412 9.63 -6.16 16.50
N VAL A 413 10.97 -6.13 16.44
CA VAL A 413 11.71 -5.45 15.36
C VAL A 413 12.75 -6.42 14.83
N ILE A 414 12.67 -6.70 13.53
CA ILE A 414 13.56 -7.63 12.83
C ILE A 414 14.18 -6.90 11.65
N LEU A 415 15.49 -6.91 11.58
CA LEU A 415 16.29 -6.41 10.47
C LEU A 415 16.96 -7.59 9.78
N ASP A 416 16.84 -7.64 8.46
CA ASP A 416 17.42 -8.69 7.63
C ASP A 416 18.11 -8.05 6.41
N ASN A 417 19.44 -8.08 6.37
CA ASN A 417 20.26 -7.38 5.39
C ASN A 417 19.98 -5.86 5.33
N VAL A 418 20.10 -5.18 6.47
CA VAL A 418 19.91 -3.71 6.55
C VAL A 418 21.25 -3.00 6.70
N ALA A 419 21.55 -2.07 5.78
CA ALA A 419 22.79 -1.30 5.81
C ALA A 419 22.58 0.08 6.44
N PHE A 420 23.49 0.45 7.35
CA PHE A 420 23.58 1.80 7.92
C PHE A 420 24.87 2.47 7.44
N THR A 421 24.81 3.71 6.96
CA THR A 421 26.01 4.42 6.47
C THR A 421 25.98 5.90 6.81
N GLY A 422 26.98 6.42 7.51
CA GLY A 422 27.02 7.84 7.89
C GLY A 422 25.90 8.23 8.87
N ILE A 423 25.49 7.31 9.73
CA ILE A 423 24.54 7.60 10.82
C ILE A 423 25.25 8.43 11.89
N THR A 424 24.66 9.55 12.31
CA THR A 424 25.36 10.52 13.16
C THR A 424 25.08 10.38 14.66
N THR A 425 23.99 9.68 15.05
CA THR A 425 23.63 9.46 16.46
C THR A 425 23.63 7.97 16.82
N ALA A 426 22.78 7.16 16.18
CA ALA A 426 22.64 5.74 16.51
C ALA A 426 21.95 4.95 15.39
N ASN A 427 22.44 3.74 15.06
CA ASN A 427 21.71 2.87 14.11
C ASN A 427 20.36 2.46 14.70
N ILE A 428 20.35 2.03 15.96
CA ILE A 428 19.12 1.68 16.71
C ILE A 428 19.19 2.28 18.11
N GLN A 429 18.16 3.03 18.49
CA GLN A 429 18.02 3.69 19.79
C GLN A 429 16.67 3.37 20.44
N ASP A 430 16.66 3.18 21.77
CA ASP A 430 15.44 3.03 22.56
C ASP A 430 15.05 4.30 23.35
N SER A 431 13.95 4.22 24.09
CA SER A 431 13.40 5.37 24.83
C SER A 431 14.29 5.92 25.94
N SER A 432 15.29 5.17 26.41
CA SER A 432 16.28 5.64 27.38
C SER A 432 17.44 6.40 26.73
N GLY A 433 17.45 6.49 25.39
CA GLY A 433 18.58 7.01 24.62
C GLY A 433 19.70 5.99 24.45
N THR A 434 19.53 4.75 24.93
CA THR A 434 20.53 3.69 24.81
C THR A 434 20.66 3.24 23.36
N VAL A 435 21.90 3.17 22.88
CA VAL A 435 22.25 2.60 21.58
C VAL A 435 22.28 1.08 21.72
N VAL A 436 21.37 0.39 21.04
CA VAL A 436 21.16 -1.06 21.19
C VAL A 436 21.73 -1.88 20.04
N ALA A 437 22.18 -1.18 19.00
CA ALA A 437 23.13 -1.64 18.01
C ALA A 437 23.96 -0.43 17.57
N ALA A 438 25.26 -0.44 17.88
CA ALA A 438 26.19 0.60 17.43
C ALA A 438 26.82 0.17 16.09
N ASN A 439 26.90 1.12 15.13
CA ASN A 439 27.66 1.06 13.88
C ASN A 439 27.94 -0.35 13.32
N ALA A 440 26.87 -1.09 13.02
CA ALA A 440 26.97 -2.24 12.15
C ALA A 440 27.19 -1.75 10.72
N GLY A 441 28.17 -2.33 10.04
CA GLY A 441 28.42 -2.10 8.62
C GLY A 441 27.28 -2.57 7.72
N VAL A 442 27.62 -2.96 6.49
CA VAL A 442 26.65 -3.40 5.48
C VAL A 442 25.98 -4.72 5.89
N GLY A 443 24.65 -4.82 5.75
CA GLY A 443 23.92 -6.09 5.84
C GLY A 443 23.65 -6.62 7.25
N LEU A 444 23.24 -5.76 8.18
CA LEU A 444 22.89 -6.16 9.54
C LEU A 444 21.69 -7.12 9.58
N GLU A 445 21.87 -8.24 10.29
CA GLU A 445 20.79 -9.06 10.84
C GLU A 445 20.64 -8.80 12.33
N TRP A 446 19.46 -8.36 12.76
CA TRP A 446 19.21 -7.96 14.14
C TRP A 446 17.77 -8.19 14.55
N PHE A 447 17.58 -8.64 15.80
CA PHE A 447 16.30 -9.10 16.31
C PHE A 447 16.05 -8.50 17.69
N GLN A 448 14.85 -7.96 17.89
CA GLN A 448 14.24 -7.73 19.19
C GLN A 448 12.92 -8.50 19.25
N GLY A 449 12.88 -9.57 20.05
CA GLY A 449 11.67 -10.37 20.22
C GLY A 449 11.92 -11.75 20.80
N ASN A 450 10.86 -12.56 20.83
CA ASN A 450 10.95 -13.96 21.26
C ASN A 450 11.35 -14.85 20.09
N VAL A 451 12.50 -15.51 20.19
CA VAL A 451 13.00 -16.49 19.23
C VAL A 451 12.70 -17.89 19.75
N TYR A 452 12.28 -18.79 18.85
CA TYR A 452 12.00 -20.18 19.16
C TYR A 452 12.95 -21.08 18.36
N LEU A 453 13.68 -21.95 19.05
CA LEU A 453 14.51 -23.01 18.45
C LEU A 453 13.94 -24.35 18.92
N GLY A 454 13.21 -25.03 18.03
CA GLY A 454 12.32 -26.12 18.45
C GLY A 454 11.32 -25.63 19.49
N ASN A 455 11.30 -26.26 20.67
CA ASN A 455 10.40 -25.89 21.77
C ASN A 455 11.02 -24.86 22.75
N THR A 456 12.25 -24.42 22.51
CA THR A 456 12.97 -23.52 23.42
C THR A 456 12.71 -22.06 23.04
N LYS A 457 12.09 -21.32 23.96
CA LYS A 457 11.89 -19.86 23.84
C LYS A 457 13.08 -19.12 24.44
N ARG A 458 13.63 -18.16 23.69
CA ARG A 458 14.63 -17.19 24.15
C ARG A 458 14.25 -15.78 23.73
N TYR A 459 14.26 -14.83 24.66
CA TYR A 459 14.20 -13.42 24.28
C TYR A 459 15.56 -12.99 23.70
N LEU A 460 15.56 -12.42 22.50
CA LEU A 460 16.74 -11.89 21.84
C LEU A 460 16.55 -10.40 21.61
N ARG A 461 17.60 -9.64 21.94
CA ARG A 461 17.76 -8.23 21.60
C ARG A 461 19.20 -8.02 21.15
N GLY A 462 19.45 -8.20 19.87
CA GLY A 462 20.81 -8.25 19.34
C GLY A 462 20.89 -8.92 17.98
N SER A 463 22.12 -9.08 17.49
CA SER A 463 22.38 -9.85 16.28
C SER A 463 21.99 -11.31 16.44
N TYR A 464 21.53 -11.92 15.35
CA TYR A 464 21.27 -13.35 15.26
C TYR A 464 22.41 -14.02 14.47
N THR A 465 22.85 -15.20 14.91
CA THR A 465 23.96 -15.92 14.27
C THR A 465 23.73 -17.43 14.43
N PRO A 466 23.90 -18.26 13.37
CA PRO A 466 24.26 -17.85 12.02
C PRO A 466 23.16 -17.04 11.34
N ALA A 467 23.58 -16.24 10.36
CA ALA A 467 22.66 -15.54 9.48
C ALA A 467 21.64 -16.51 8.86
N GLY A 468 20.43 -16.03 8.60
CA GLY A 468 19.42 -16.82 7.90
C GLY A 468 19.93 -17.24 6.51
N SER A 469 19.80 -18.54 6.16
CA SER A 469 20.18 -18.96 4.80
C SER A 469 19.18 -18.41 3.78
N ARG A 470 19.71 -17.74 2.76
CA ARG A 470 18.91 -17.21 1.65
C ARG A 470 19.14 -18.09 0.41
N PRO A 471 18.14 -18.89 -0.02
CA PRO A 471 18.29 -19.71 -1.21
C PRO A 471 18.60 -18.87 -2.45
N GLN A 472 19.64 -19.24 -3.20
CA GLN A 472 20.11 -18.47 -4.36
C GLN A 472 19.00 -18.23 -5.40
N MET A 473 18.08 -19.18 -5.55
CA MET A 473 16.91 -19.09 -6.45
C MET A 473 15.92 -17.98 -6.10
N LEU A 474 15.96 -17.43 -4.87
CA LEU A 474 15.09 -16.34 -4.42
C LEU A 474 15.81 -14.98 -4.40
N THR A 475 17.12 -14.96 -4.66
CA THR A 475 17.96 -13.77 -4.53
C THR A 475 18.54 -13.32 -5.86
N VAL A 476 18.86 -12.03 -5.95
CA VAL A 476 19.55 -11.40 -7.09
C VAL A 476 20.78 -10.64 -6.62
N GLY A 477 21.78 -10.52 -7.50
CA GLY A 477 22.96 -9.67 -7.29
C GLY A 477 23.63 -9.90 -5.93
N SER A 478 23.64 -8.85 -5.09
CA SER A 478 24.23 -8.83 -3.75
C SER A 478 23.48 -9.64 -2.68
N GLY A 479 22.72 -10.66 -3.06
CA GLY A 479 21.97 -11.52 -2.14
C GLY A 479 20.64 -10.95 -1.63
N THR A 480 20.12 -9.88 -2.25
CA THR A 480 18.78 -9.33 -1.93
C THR A 480 17.69 -10.17 -2.55
N TYR A 481 16.51 -10.24 -1.93
CA TYR A 481 15.36 -10.94 -2.50
C TYR A 481 14.93 -10.31 -3.83
N PHE A 482 14.55 -11.16 -4.79
CA PHE A 482 14.00 -10.71 -6.05
C PHE A 482 12.78 -9.82 -5.82
N SER A 483 12.75 -8.67 -6.51
CA SER A 483 11.60 -7.78 -6.51
C SER A 483 11.32 -7.29 -7.91
N ARG A 484 10.04 -7.20 -8.27
CA ARG A 484 9.59 -6.70 -9.56
C ARG A 484 8.35 -5.84 -9.37
N SER A 485 8.40 -4.64 -9.92
CA SER A 485 7.26 -3.72 -9.93
C SER A 485 6.19 -4.15 -10.90
N ARG A 486 4.94 -3.76 -10.63
CA ARG A 486 3.81 -4.05 -11.51
C ARG A 486 4.17 -3.52 -12.91
N PRO A 487 4.26 -4.39 -13.94
CA PRO A 487 4.49 -3.93 -15.31
C PRO A 487 3.37 -2.98 -15.73
N GLN A 488 3.74 -1.82 -16.26
CA GLN A 488 2.79 -0.86 -16.84
C GLN A 488 2.95 -0.71 -18.35
N TYR A 489 3.95 -1.39 -18.94
CA TYR A 489 4.20 -1.45 -20.38
C TYR A 489 4.39 -0.08 -21.02
N GLN A 490 5.02 0.85 -20.29
CA GLN A 490 5.24 2.22 -20.70
C GLN A 490 6.10 2.39 -21.97
N SER A 491 6.95 1.39 -22.27
CA SER A 491 7.84 1.35 -23.43
C SER A 491 7.19 0.75 -24.68
N TYR A 492 5.89 0.43 -24.63
CA TYR A 492 5.16 -0.21 -25.73
C TYR A 492 4.19 0.80 -26.35
N SER A 493 4.15 0.85 -27.68
CA SER A 493 3.23 1.72 -28.40
C SER A 493 1.82 1.12 -28.40
N PRO A 494 0.75 1.92 -28.57
CA PRO A 494 -0.62 1.42 -28.60
C PRO A 494 -0.86 0.31 -29.64
N SER A 495 -0.15 0.30 -30.76
CA SER A 495 -0.29 -0.70 -31.82
C SER A 495 0.23 -2.09 -31.43
N GLN A 496 1.00 -2.19 -30.34
CA GLN A 496 1.50 -3.46 -29.78
C GLN A 496 0.52 -4.11 -28.79
N PHE A 497 -0.64 -3.49 -28.58
CA PHE A 497 -1.71 -4.04 -27.77
C PHE A 497 -2.82 -4.62 -28.65
N ARG A 498 -3.50 -5.63 -28.11
CA ARG A 498 -4.73 -6.20 -28.68
C ARG A 498 -5.76 -6.29 -27.56
N THR A 499 -7.00 -5.98 -27.86
CA THR A 499 -8.10 -5.88 -26.90
C THR A 499 -9.12 -6.96 -27.17
N LEU A 500 -9.55 -7.67 -26.12
CA LEU A 500 -10.41 -8.85 -26.23
C LEU A 500 -11.75 -8.53 -26.90
N MET A 501 -12.49 -7.51 -26.44
CA MET A 501 -13.85 -7.25 -26.95
C MET A 501 -13.88 -6.69 -28.37
N THR A 502 -12.82 -5.99 -28.80
CA THR A 502 -12.73 -5.42 -30.16
C THR A 502 -11.95 -6.27 -31.16
N SER A 503 -11.39 -7.41 -30.72
CA SER A 503 -10.63 -8.32 -31.59
C SER A 503 -11.47 -9.07 -32.62
N GLY A 504 -12.79 -9.05 -32.51
CA GLY A 504 -13.71 -9.80 -33.38
C GLY A 504 -13.99 -11.24 -32.93
N VAL A 505 -13.36 -11.72 -31.85
CA VAL A 505 -13.58 -13.07 -31.28
C VAL A 505 -14.93 -13.25 -30.57
N GLY A 506 -15.69 -12.16 -30.38
CA GLY A 506 -17.07 -12.21 -29.90
C GLY A 506 -17.27 -12.11 -28.39
N ALA A 507 -16.22 -11.93 -27.59
CA ALA A 507 -16.32 -11.82 -26.14
C ALA A 507 -17.21 -10.63 -25.70
N LYS A 508 -18.07 -10.83 -24.70
CA LYS A 508 -19.07 -9.85 -24.27
C LYS A 508 -18.73 -9.17 -22.94
N GLY A 509 -18.20 -9.91 -21.98
CA GLY A 509 -17.89 -9.43 -20.63
C GLY A 509 -19.10 -8.85 -19.89
N ASP A 510 -20.30 -9.40 -20.14
CA ASP A 510 -21.58 -8.90 -19.64
C ASP A 510 -22.07 -9.60 -18.35
N GLY A 511 -21.36 -10.63 -17.89
CA GLY A 511 -21.70 -11.44 -16.73
C GLY A 511 -22.76 -12.52 -17.00
N VAL A 512 -23.16 -12.73 -18.25
CA VAL A 512 -24.22 -13.69 -18.64
C VAL A 512 -23.77 -14.60 -19.78
N THR A 513 -23.14 -14.03 -20.80
CA THR A 513 -22.65 -14.77 -21.96
C THR A 513 -21.45 -15.64 -21.56
N ASP A 514 -21.42 -16.87 -22.06
CA ASP A 514 -20.26 -17.73 -21.97
C ASP A 514 -19.16 -17.24 -22.92
N ASP A 515 -18.10 -16.68 -22.34
CA ASP A 515 -16.97 -16.10 -23.06
C ASP A 515 -15.78 -17.08 -23.20
N THR A 516 -15.93 -18.36 -22.82
CA THR A 516 -14.83 -19.35 -22.84
C THR A 516 -14.16 -19.48 -24.20
N ALA A 517 -14.94 -19.73 -25.26
CA ALA A 517 -14.39 -19.94 -26.60
C ALA A 517 -13.75 -18.66 -27.16
N ALA A 518 -14.36 -17.51 -26.89
CA ALA A 518 -13.88 -16.21 -27.33
C ALA A 518 -12.53 -15.86 -26.68
N ILE A 519 -12.40 -16.06 -25.36
CA ILE A 519 -11.15 -15.80 -24.63
C ILE A 519 -10.04 -16.75 -25.08
N ASN A 520 -10.31 -18.06 -25.19
CA ASN A 520 -9.31 -19.03 -25.64
C ASN A 520 -8.84 -18.72 -27.07
N SER A 521 -9.77 -18.39 -27.97
CA SER A 521 -9.44 -17.99 -29.34
C SER A 521 -8.59 -16.72 -29.39
N PHE A 522 -8.94 -15.71 -28.59
CA PHE A 522 -8.18 -14.46 -28.49
C PHE A 522 -6.74 -14.69 -28.03
N ILE A 523 -6.55 -15.47 -26.97
CA ILE A 523 -5.22 -15.76 -26.42
C ILE A 523 -4.42 -16.59 -27.44
N ALA A 524 -5.00 -17.63 -28.03
CA ALA A 524 -4.33 -18.47 -29.01
C ALA A 524 -3.84 -17.70 -30.24
N GLN A 525 -4.62 -16.74 -30.73
CA GLN A 525 -4.29 -15.93 -31.91
C GLN A 525 -3.22 -14.85 -31.64
N ASN A 526 -3.07 -14.37 -30.40
CA ASN A 526 -2.28 -13.17 -30.12
C ASN A 526 -1.13 -13.40 -29.12
N SER A 527 -1.07 -14.57 -28.47
CA SER A 527 -0.02 -14.92 -27.51
C SER A 527 1.37 -14.78 -28.14
N GLY A 528 2.21 -13.91 -27.56
CA GLY A 528 3.57 -13.66 -28.06
C GLY A 528 3.64 -12.65 -29.21
N CYS A 529 2.52 -12.25 -29.81
CA CYS A 529 2.44 -11.25 -30.86
C CYS A 529 2.10 -9.84 -30.34
N ALA A 530 1.36 -9.77 -29.23
CA ALA A 530 0.91 -8.52 -28.63
C ALA A 530 0.80 -8.64 -27.10
N ILE A 531 0.71 -7.51 -26.42
CA ILE A 531 0.20 -7.45 -25.05
C ILE A 531 -1.33 -7.51 -25.12
N LEU A 532 -1.92 -8.46 -24.42
CA LEU A 532 -3.35 -8.74 -24.51
C LEU A 532 -4.09 -8.02 -23.39
N ILE A 533 -4.96 -7.10 -23.78
CA ILE A 533 -5.84 -6.38 -22.89
C ILE A 533 -7.14 -7.16 -22.76
N ILE A 534 -7.48 -7.47 -21.52
CA ILE A 534 -8.82 -7.87 -21.13
C ILE A 534 -9.48 -6.61 -20.59
N GLU A 535 -10.46 -6.06 -21.32
CA GLU A 535 -11.17 -4.86 -20.89
C GLU A 535 -11.91 -5.09 -19.56
N THR A 536 -12.35 -4.02 -18.88
CA THR A 536 -13.20 -4.21 -17.70
C THR A 536 -14.50 -4.90 -18.12
N GLY A 537 -14.88 -5.93 -17.38
CA GLY A 537 -16.08 -6.72 -17.66
C GLY A 537 -16.17 -7.92 -16.73
N THR A 538 -17.26 -8.64 -16.81
CA THR A 538 -17.44 -9.93 -16.14
C THR A 538 -17.63 -11.01 -17.19
N TYR A 539 -16.66 -11.91 -17.30
CA TYR A 539 -16.58 -12.94 -18.32
C TYR A 539 -16.90 -14.28 -17.67
N LEU A 540 -18.06 -14.86 -17.98
CA LEU A 540 -18.36 -16.22 -17.53
C LEU A 540 -17.56 -17.21 -18.39
N VAL A 541 -16.98 -18.21 -17.75
CA VAL A 541 -16.29 -19.29 -18.46
C VAL A 541 -16.80 -20.63 -17.95
N SER A 542 -17.20 -21.51 -18.88
CA SER A 542 -17.68 -22.86 -18.56
C SER A 542 -16.61 -23.94 -18.64
N ASP A 543 -15.40 -23.59 -19.08
CA ASP A 543 -14.26 -24.50 -19.22
C ASP A 543 -12.94 -23.74 -19.06
N THR A 544 -11.85 -24.50 -18.98
CA THR A 544 -10.49 -24.05 -18.77
C THR A 544 -10.08 -22.97 -19.78
N ILE A 545 -9.47 -21.90 -19.27
CA ILE A 545 -8.80 -20.87 -20.08
C ILE A 545 -7.32 -21.21 -20.19
N PHE A 546 -6.87 -21.48 -21.41
CA PHE A 546 -5.48 -21.85 -21.70
C PHE A 546 -4.64 -20.60 -21.96
N VAL A 547 -3.63 -20.37 -21.11
CA VAL A 547 -2.68 -19.26 -21.25
C VAL A 547 -1.31 -19.85 -21.61
N PRO A 548 -0.86 -19.77 -22.88
CA PRO A 548 0.47 -20.21 -23.26
C PRO A 548 1.54 -19.43 -22.47
N SER A 549 2.66 -20.08 -22.14
CA SER A 549 3.75 -19.36 -21.46
C SER A 549 4.34 -18.26 -22.38
N GLY A 550 4.93 -17.23 -21.78
CA GLY A 550 5.32 -16.00 -22.48
C GLY A 550 4.17 -15.01 -22.76
N THR A 551 2.90 -15.39 -22.58
CA THR A 551 1.76 -14.47 -22.75
C THR A 551 1.80 -13.33 -21.73
N GLN A 552 1.51 -12.11 -22.21
CA GLN A 552 1.35 -10.91 -21.36
C GLN A 552 -0.13 -10.51 -21.36
N LEU A 553 -0.83 -10.75 -20.25
CA LEU A 553 -2.24 -10.37 -20.05
C LEU A 553 -2.35 -9.16 -19.13
N VAL A 554 -3.20 -8.20 -19.48
CA VAL A 554 -3.44 -6.99 -18.69
C VAL A 554 -4.93 -6.73 -18.57
N GLY A 555 -5.45 -6.73 -17.35
CA GLY A 555 -6.78 -6.19 -17.06
C GLY A 555 -6.75 -4.67 -17.00
N VAL A 556 -7.77 -4.01 -17.59
CA VAL A 556 -8.02 -2.58 -17.36
C VAL A 556 -8.92 -2.47 -16.12
N LEU A 557 -8.37 -2.02 -14.98
CA LEU A 557 -8.96 -2.11 -13.62
C LEU A 557 -9.16 -3.54 -13.10
N TYR A 558 -10.42 -3.98 -12.96
CA TYR A 558 -10.84 -5.29 -12.44
C TYR A 558 -11.67 -6.01 -13.50
N SER A 559 -10.98 -6.68 -14.43
CA SER A 559 -11.57 -7.66 -15.35
C SER A 559 -11.79 -8.96 -14.61
N VAL A 560 -13.03 -9.45 -14.56
CA VAL A 560 -13.40 -10.61 -13.74
C VAL A 560 -13.67 -11.80 -14.65
N ILE A 561 -12.94 -12.89 -14.49
CA ILE A 561 -13.22 -14.19 -15.13
C ILE A 561 -13.85 -15.10 -14.08
N ILE A 562 -15.09 -15.55 -14.31
CA ILE A 562 -15.86 -16.38 -13.37
C ILE A 562 -16.00 -17.79 -13.94
N GLY A 563 -15.35 -18.77 -13.30
CA GLY A 563 -15.57 -20.19 -13.59
C GLY A 563 -16.95 -20.64 -13.12
N THR A 564 -17.73 -21.25 -14.01
CA THR A 564 -19.08 -21.75 -13.72
C THR A 564 -19.40 -23.03 -14.51
N GLY A 565 -20.51 -23.70 -14.17
CA GLY A 565 -20.97 -24.88 -14.90
C GLY A 565 -20.35 -26.20 -14.45
N ARG A 566 -20.74 -27.29 -15.13
CA ARG A 566 -20.48 -28.67 -14.68
C ARG A 566 -19.00 -29.05 -14.65
N ASN A 567 -18.18 -28.43 -15.48
CA ASN A 567 -16.74 -28.70 -15.55
C ASN A 567 -15.98 -28.24 -14.28
N PHE A 568 -16.59 -27.38 -13.46
CA PHE A 568 -16.02 -26.92 -12.18
C PHE A 568 -16.87 -27.35 -10.97
N ALA A 569 -17.78 -28.30 -11.15
CA ALA A 569 -18.73 -28.73 -10.11
C ALA A 569 -18.29 -29.99 -9.36
N ASP A 570 -17.17 -30.60 -9.74
CA ASP A 570 -16.60 -31.79 -9.09
C ASP A 570 -15.36 -31.36 -8.27
N GLN A 571 -15.34 -31.73 -6.98
CA GLN A 571 -14.30 -31.30 -6.01
C GLN A 571 -13.07 -32.21 -6.06
#